data_AF-A0A0F0LIX6-F1
#
_entry.id   AF-A0A0F0LIX6-F1
#
_cell.length_a   1.000
_cell.length_b   1.000
_cell.length_c   1.000
_cell.angle_alpha   90.00
_cell.angle_beta   90.00
_cell.angle_gamma   90.00
#
_symmetry.space_group_name_H-M   'P 1'
#
loop_
_entity.id
_entity.type
_entity.pdbx_description
1 polymer ?
#
loop_
_entity_poly.entity_id
_entity_poly.type
_entity_poly.pdbx_seq_one_letter_code
_entity_poly.pdbx_strand_id
1 'polypeptide(L)'
;MQLSDAMKDLKHTIKDAQSAGVSRGTLANVVELATLRTHSLLETFLQELFYLSLLHDPTIPGNGPTLAVKTRDEADLLVLSSGGRREKFLSWLPLARTLELADAYLKEGSVFDRLRFRSIEQRAASELVTVRNAIAHPSDHARLEFEKLAQAKSYPFGRAADYLLSTRGGVQEVLLMMTQAEVMAGGLVAKDELIAATLLEPEAPFPADKKAPPGTYECARCSEKRILTVKRALGACPSCEPLTPCPHCSRVPAATSKWTRVTQSV
;
A
#
# COMPACT_ATOMS: atom_id res chain seq x y z
N MET A 1 3.04 -9.86 -17.20
CA MET A 1 2.85 -9.73 -15.74
C MET A 1 1.75 -10.70 -15.30
N GLN A 2 2.09 -11.77 -14.58
CA GLN A 2 1.25 -12.97 -14.37
C GLN A 2 0.44 -12.99 -13.06
N LEU A 3 0.43 -11.89 -12.30
CA LEU A 3 -0.14 -11.85 -10.94
C LEU A 3 -1.66 -12.02 -10.93
N SER A 4 -2.38 -11.34 -11.83
CA SER A 4 -3.85 -11.40 -11.86
C SER A 4 -4.38 -12.81 -12.12
N ASP A 5 -3.80 -13.52 -13.08
CA ASP A 5 -4.26 -14.87 -13.42
C ASP A 5 -3.93 -15.87 -12.31
N ALA A 6 -2.73 -15.78 -11.73
CA ALA A 6 -2.38 -16.60 -10.57
C ALA A 6 -3.31 -16.34 -9.36
N MET A 7 -3.75 -15.10 -9.13
CA MET A 7 -4.70 -14.80 -8.05
C MET A 7 -6.12 -15.32 -8.36
N LYS A 8 -6.57 -15.29 -9.62
CA LYS A 8 -7.83 -15.94 -10.03
C LYS A 8 -7.81 -17.44 -9.76
N ASP A 9 -6.71 -18.12 -10.12
CA ASP A 9 -6.57 -19.57 -9.91
C ASP A 9 -6.62 -19.94 -8.42
N LEU A 10 -5.96 -19.15 -7.57
CA LEU A 10 -5.99 -19.34 -6.13
C LEU A 10 -7.40 -19.09 -5.55
N LYS A 11 -8.11 -18.05 -6.02
CA LYS A 11 -9.50 -17.78 -5.63
C LYS A 11 -10.41 -18.93 -6.03
N HIS A 12 -10.22 -19.51 -7.22
CA HIS A 12 -10.97 -20.68 -7.67
C HIS A 12 -10.69 -21.89 -6.79
N THR A 13 -9.41 -22.16 -6.50
CA THR A 13 -8.99 -23.25 -5.62
C THR A 13 -9.67 -23.19 -4.24
N ILE A 14 -9.79 -21.99 -3.65
CA ILE A 14 -10.49 -21.81 -2.37
C ILE A 14 -11.99 -22.15 -2.51
N LYS A 15 -12.64 -21.64 -3.55
CA LYS A 15 -14.08 -21.89 -3.80
C LYS A 15 -14.37 -23.36 -4.08
N ASP A 16 -13.48 -24.04 -4.80
CA ASP A 16 -13.59 -25.46 -5.12
C ASP A 16 -13.43 -26.31 -3.86
N ALA A 17 -12.44 -26.00 -3.03
CA ALA A 17 -12.25 -26.68 -1.75
C ALA A 17 -13.48 -26.54 -0.83
N GLN A 18 -14.12 -25.36 -0.82
CA GLN A 18 -15.37 -25.13 -0.09
C GLN A 18 -16.54 -25.96 -0.65
N SER A 19 -16.68 -25.97 -1.98
CA SER A 19 -17.76 -26.66 -2.66
C SER A 19 -17.62 -28.19 -2.59
N ALA A 20 -16.40 -28.69 -2.54
CA ALA A 20 -16.09 -30.11 -2.41
C ALA A 20 -16.35 -30.68 -1.00
N GLY A 21 -16.68 -29.83 -0.01
CA GLY A 21 -16.99 -30.28 1.35
C GLY A 21 -15.81 -30.95 2.06
N VAL A 22 -14.58 -30.53 1.77
CA VAL A 22 -13.37 -31.07 2.42
C VAL A 22 -13.39 -30.84 3.93
N SER A 23 -12.59 -31.60 4.68
CA SER A 23 -12.49 -31.43 6.13
C SER A 23 -12.12 -29.99 6.51
N ARG A 24 -12.60 -29.50 7.66
CA ARG A 24 -12.28 -28.15 8.15
C ARG A 24 -10.77 -27.89 8.24
N GLY A 25 -10.00 -28.90 8.68
CA GLY A 25 -8.54 -28.81 8.75
C GLY A 25 -7.90 -28.67 7.36
N THR A 26 -8.39 -29.42 6.37
CA THR A 26 -7.95 -29.32 4.97
C THR A 26 -8.28 -27.95 4.39
N LEU A 27 -9.50 -27.46 4.56
CA LEU A 27 -9.90 -26.14 4.07
C LEU A 27 -9.03 -25.03 4.67
N ALA A 28 -8.77 -25.12 5.98
CA ALA A 28 -7.91 -24.18 6.68
C ALA A 28 -6.47 -24.18 6.10
N ASN A 29 -5.90 -25.36 5.83
CA ASN A 29 -4.59 -25.46 5.18
C ASN A 29 -4.60 -24.83 3.77
N VAL A 30 -5.63 -25.09 2.98
CA VAL A 30 -5.76 -24.53 1.61
C VAL A 30 -5.79 -23.01 1.65
N VAL A 31 -6.60 -22.43 2.53
CA VAL A 31 -6.76 -20.98 2.66
C VAL A 31 -5.47 -20.30 3.14
N GLU A 32 -4.77 -20.90 4.11
CA GLU A 32 -3.49 -20.38 4.59
C GLU A 32 -2.40 -20.45 3.52
N LEU A 33 -2.28 -21.58 2.81
CA LEU A 33 -1.33 -21.74 1.71
C LEU A 33 -1.61 -20.78 0.55
N ALA A 34 -2.88 -20.61 0.17
CA ALA A 34 -3.29 -19.64 -0.85
C ALA A 34 -2.96 -18.21 -0.43
N THR A 35 -3.11 -17.88 0.86
CA THR A 35 -2.75 -16.57 1.41
C THR A 35 -1.24 -16.34 1.36
N LEU A 36 -0.43 -17.32 1.77
CA LEU A 36 1.02 -17.26 1.65
C LEU A 36 1.46 -17.05 0.20
N ARG A 37 0.88 -17.83 -0.73
CA ARG A 37 1.20 -17.72 -2.16
C ARG A 37 0.82 -16.35 -2.72
N THR A 38 -0.34 -15.83 -2.38
CA THR A 38 -0.81 -14.49 -2.77
C THR A 38 0.18 -13.42 -2.34
N HIS A 39 0.63 -13.48 -1.07
CA HIS A 39 1.59 -12.51 -0.56
C HIS A 39 2.95 -12.63 -1.26
N SER A 40 3.46 -13.85 -1.47
CA SER A 40 4.71 -14.04 -2.21
C SER A 40 4.63 -13.50 -3.64
N LEU A 41 3.51 -13.72 -4.34
CA LEU A 41 3.29 -13.16 -5.68
C LEU A 41 3.30 -11.63 -5.66
N LEU A 42 2.66 -11.01 -4.67
CA LEU A 42 2.66 -9.55 -4.52
C LEU A 42 4.06 -9.00 -4.27
N GLU A 43 4.84 -9.59 -3.35
CA GLU A 43 6.21 -9.13 -3.07
C GLU A 43 7.12 -9.29 -4.29
N THR A 44 7.06 -10.43 -4.98
CA THR A 44 7.83 -10.64 -6.21
C THR A 44 7.43 -9.63 -7.28
N PHE A 45 6.14 -9.35 -7.43
CA PHE A 45 5.67 -8.30 -8.35
C PHE A 45 6.20 -6.91 -7.97
N LEU A 46 6.14 -6.52 -6.69
CA LEU A 46 6.66 -5.24 -6.21
C LEU A 46 8.17 -5.12 -6.45
N GLN A 47 8.91 -6.20 -6.20
CA GLN A 47 10.34 -6.27 -6.47
C GLN A 47 10.62 -6.07 -7.96
N GLU A 48 10.03 -6.88 -8.84
CA GLU A 48 10.28 -6.75 -10.29
C GLU A 48 9.89 -5.36 -10.81
N LEU A 49 8.76 -4.80 -10.37
CA LEU A 49 8.34 -3.45 -10.74
C LEU A 49 9.33 -2.39 -10.27
N PHE A 50 9.87 -2.53 -9.06
CA PHE A 50 10.87 -1.62 -8.52
C PHE A 50 12.16 -1.65 -9.34
N TYR A 51 12.60 -2.85 -9.72
CA TYR A 51 13.80 -3.03 -10.54
C TYR A 51 13.61 -2.44 -11.94
N LEU A 52 12.47 -2.68 -12.58
CA LEU A 52 12.13 -2.05 -13.86
C LEU A 52 12.12 -0.51 -13.75
N SER A 53 11.62 0.01 -12.63
CA SER A 53 11.62 1.46 -12.36
C SER A 53 13.03 2.03 -12.19
N LEU A 54 13.92 1.30 -11.50
CA LEU A 54 15.34 1.66 -11.32
C LEU A 54 16.12 1.60 -12.63
N LEU A 55 15.86 0.59 -13.46
CA LEU A 55 16.53 0.42 -14.76
C LEU A 55 15.96 1.32 -15.84
N HIS A 56 15.01 2.20 -15.49
CA HIS A 56 14.34 3.11 -16.41
C HIS A 56 13.72 2.37 -17.63
N ASP A 57 13.08 1.22 -17.36
CA ASP A 57 12.44 0.41 -18.40
C ASP A 57 11.26 1.16 -19.04
N PRO A 58 11.24 1.35 -20.38
CA PRO A 58 10.27 2.22 -21.05
C PRO A 58 8.81 1.76 -20.93
N THR A 59 8.56 0.53 -20.47
CA THR A 59 7.20 0.01 -20.25
C THR A 59 6.55 0.57 -18.97
N ILE A 60 7.33 1.19 -18.08
CA ILE A 60 6.86 1.72 -16.80
C ILE A 60 6.72 3.25 -16.86
N PRO A 61 5.52 3.82 -16.65
CA PRO A 61 5.34 5.28 -16.65
C PRO A 61 5.97 5.93 -15.41
N GLY A 62 6.49 7.15 -15.55
CA GLY A 62 7.08 7.90 -14.42
C GLY A 62 8.33 7.23 -13.83
N ASN A 63 8.99 6.37 -14.60
CA ASN A 63 10.18 5.64 -14.19
C ASN A 63 11.43 6.52 -14.17
N GLY A 64 12.49 6.00 -13.57
CA GLY A 64 13.81 6.63 -13.61
C GLY A 64 14.40 6.81 -12.22
N PRO A 65 15.63 6.36 -12.03
CA PRO A 65 16.28 6.45 -10.74
C PRO A 65 16.82 7.87 -10.50
N THR A 66 17.03 8.22 -9.22
CA THR A 66 17.73 9.45 -8.81
C THR A 66 19.23 9.38 -9.11
N LEU A 67 19.79 8.16 -9.06
CA LEU A 67 21.17 7.82 -9.44
C LEU A 67 21.13 6.93 -10.69
N ALA A 68 22.03 7.12 -11.66
CA ALA A 68 22.07 6.23 -12.82
C ALA A 68 22.39 4.78 -12.40
N VAL A 69 21.45 3.86 -12.67
CA VAL A 69 21.59 2.41 -12.48
C VAL A 69 21.47 1.75 -13.85
N LYS A 70 22.45 0.95 -14.24
CA LYS A 70 22.54 0.35 -15.59
C LYS A 70 22.31 -1.15 -15.58
N THR A 71 22.60 -1.82 -14.47
CA THR A 71 22.55 -3.28 -14.37
C THR A 71 21.72 -3.75 -13.18
N ARG A 72 21.26 -5.00 -13.26
CA ARG A 72 20.55 -5.65 -12.16
C ARG A 72 21.43 -5.79 -10.92
N ASP A 73 22.71 -6.10 -11.11
CA ASP A 73 23.68 -6.21 -10.01
C ASP A 73 23.89 -4.88 -9.27
N GLU A 74 23.93 -3.76 -10.00
CA GLU A 74 23.98 -2.42 -9.40
C GLU A 74 22.70 -2.12 -8.59
N ALA A 75 21.53 -2.50 -9.12
CA ALA A 75 20.26 -2.37 -8.41
C ALA A 75 20.24 -3.24 -7.14
N ASP A 76 20.69 -4.49 -7.22
CA ASP A 76 20.81 -5.40 -6.08
C ASP A 76 21.71 -4.83 -4.99
N LEU A 77 22.86 -4.27 -5.37
CA LEU A 77 23.75 -3.60 -4.43
C LEU A 77 23.07 -2.43 -3.72
N LEU A 78 22.28 -1.61 -4.41
CA LEU A 78 21.52 -0.51 -3.79
C LEU A 78 20.47 -1.03 -2.80
N VAL A 79 19.69 -2.04 -3.21
CA VAL A 79 18.65 -2.63 -2.35
C VAL A 79 19.28 -3.28 -1.12
N LEU A 80 20.37 -4.04 -1.27
CA LEU A 80 21.04 -4.75 -0.17
C LEU A 80 21.83 -3.80 0.74
N SER A 81 22.48 -2.77 0.19
CA SER A 81 23.29 -1.80 0.95
C SER A 81 22.46 -0.76 1.70
N SER A 82 21.20 -0.53 1.31
CA SER A 82 20.25 0.33 2.03
C SER A 82 19.88 -0.18 3.45
N GLY A 83 20.50 -1.28 3.90
CA GLY A 83 20.23 -2.02 5.12
C GLY A 83 20.73 -1.37 6.40
N GLY A 84 19.84 -0.65 7.08
CA GLY A 84 19.92 -0.36 8.52
C GLY A 84 18.87 -1.09 9.37
N ARG A 85 17.89 -1.76 8.75
CA ARG A 85 16.81 -2.47 9.45
C ARG A 85 16.95 -3.98 9.26
N ARG A 86 17.16 -4.69 10.36
CA ARG A 86 16.95 -6.13 10.41
C ARG A 86 15.45 -6.39 10.42
N GLU A 87 14.92 -6.88 9.31
CA GLU A 87 13.55 -7.40 9.28
C GLU A 87 13.45 -8.60 10.24
N LYS A 88 12.39 -8.63 11.04
CA LYS A 88 12.18 -9.71 12.03
C LYS A 88 11.80 -11.04 11.38
N PHE A 89 11.24 -10.99 10.18
CA PHE A 89 10.75 -12.13 9.43
C PHE A 89 11.35 -12.10 8.03
N LEU A 90 11.52 -13.28 7.41
CA LEU A 90 11.91 -13.35 6.01
C LEU A 90 10.84 -12.68 5.14
N SER A 91 11.22 -11.66 4.38
CA SER A 91 10.39 -10.97 3.38
C SER A 91 11.27 -10.63 2.20
N TRP A 92 10.72 -10.62 0.97
CA TRP A 92 11.51 -10.19 -0.19
C TRP A 92 11.53 -8.68 -0.29
N LEU A 93 10.39 -8.08 -0.61
CA LEU A 93 10.25 -6.63 -0.67
C LEU A 93 8.82 -6.22 -0.27
N PRO A 94 8.53 -6.10 1.04
CA PRO A 94 7.20 -5.72 1.50
C PRO A 94 6.90 -4.28 1.11
N LEU A 95 5.62 -3.95 0.86
CA LEU A 95 5.22 -2.63 0.33
C LEU A 95 5.83 -1.46 1.10
N ALA A 96 5.79 -1.49 2.44
CA ALA A 96 6.36 -0.42 3.27
C ALA A 96 7.85 -0.18 2.94
N ARG A 97 8.63 -1.26 2.78
CA ARG A 97 10.03 -1.16 2.39
C ARG A 97 10.18 -0.70 0.95
N THR A 98 9.35 -1.18 0.02
CA THR A 98 9.35 -0.71 -1.37
C THR A 98 9.12 0.80 -1.46
N LEU A 99 8.20 1.35 -0.68
CA LEU A 99 7.92 2.79 -0.64
C LEU A 99 9.10 3.60 -0.09
N GLU A 100 9.79 3.09 0.94
CA GLU A 100 11.02 3.70 1.47
C GLU A 100 12.15 3.71 0.44
N LEU A 101 12.34 2.60 -0.27
CA LEU A 101 13.36 2.51 -1.33
C LEU A 101 12.99 3.42 -2.52
N ALA A 102 11.70 3.51 -2.87
CA ALA A 102 11.23 4.42 -3.90
C ALA A 102 11.53 5.88 -3.55
N ASP A 103 11.36 6.29 -2.28
CA ASP A 103 11.77 7.64 -1.84
C ASP A 103 13.26 7.92 -2.02
N ALA A 104 14.09 6.92 -1.73
CA ALA A 104 15.53 7.08 -1.75
C ALA A 104 16.08 7.09 -3.18
N TYR A 105 15.53 6.23 -4.04
CA TYR A 105 16.18 5.86 -5.29
C TYR A 105 15.38 6.18 -6.55
N LEU A 106 14.09 6.51 -6.47
CA LEU A 106 13.27 6.87 -7.63
C LEU A 106 12.94 8.37 -7.64
N LYS A 107 12.75 8.92 -8.83
CA LYS A 107 12.30 10.30 -9.00
C LYS A 107 10.86 10.48 -8.51
N GLU A 108 10.51 11.72 -8.14
CA GLU A 108 9.13 12.08 -7.83
C GLU A 108 8.19 11.76 -9.02
N GLY A 109 6.98 11.28 -8.74
CA GLY A 109 6.03 10.86 -9.77
C GLY A 109 6.19 9.40 -10.20
N SER A 110 6.95 8.60 -9.43
CA SER A 110 7.07 7.17 -9.66
C SER A 110 5.72 6.45 -9.48
N VAL A 111 5.56 5.28 -10.10
CA VAL A 111 4.37 4.44 -9.93
C VAL A 111 4.04 4.15 -8.46
N PHE A 112 5.04 4.08 -7.59
CA PHE A 112 4.87 3.82 -6.16
C PHE A 112 4.24 4.98 -5.40
N ASP A 113 4.33 6.21 -5.91
CA ASP A 113 3.66 7.37 -5.32
C ASP A 113 2.14 7.24 -5.34
N ARG A 114 1.59 6.41 -6.24
CA ARG A 114 0.15 6.11 -6.32
C ARG A 114 -0.40 5.44 -5.07
N LEU A 115 0.41 4.64 -4.37
CA LEU A 115 0.00 3.96 -3.13
C LEU A 115 0.43 4.72 -1.86
N ARG A 116 1.42 5.61 -1.98
CA ARG A 116 2.04 6.35 -0.86
C ARG A 116 1.06 7.21 -0.05
N PHE A 117 -0.01 7.69 -0.67
CA PHE A 117 -0.99 8.56 0.00
C PHE A 117 -2.37 7.90 0.17
N ARG A 118 -2.47 6.61 -0.15
CA ARG A 118 -3.72 5.86 -0.04
C ARG A 118 -3.68 4.95 1.18
N SER A 119 -4.33 5.42 2.24
CA SER A 119 -4.26 4.79 3.56
C SER A 119 -4.95 3.42 3.64
N ILE A 120 -5.89 3.15 2.74
CA ILE A 120 -6.62 1.88 2.69
C ILE A 120 -5.70 0.77 2.20
N GLU A 121 -4.99 0.99 1.09
CA GLU A 121 -4.03 0.07 0.49
C GLU A 121 -2.84 -0.16 1.41
N GLN A 122 -2.31 0.89 2.04
CA GLN A 122 -1.24 0.73 3.04
C GLN A 122 -1.68 -0.10 4.23
N ARG A 123 -2.90 0.12 4.72
CA ARG A 123 -3.47 -0.70 5.79
C ARG A 123 -3.65 -2.14 5.33
N ALA A 124 -4.24 -2.37 4.16
CA ALA A 124 -4.42 -3.69 3.58
C ALA A 124 -3.10 -4.45 3.44
N ALA A 125 -2.04 -3.79 2.93
CA ALA A 125 -0.70 -4.37 2.84
C ALA A 125 -0.12 -4.72 4.23
N SER A 126 -0.31 -3.85 5.23
CA SER A 126 0.13 -4.12 6.61
C SER A 126 -0.62 -5.30 7.23
N GLU A 127 -1.92 -5.42 6.98
CA GLU A 127 -2.75 -6.53 7.45
C GLU A 127 -2.32 -7.84 6.78
N LEU A 128 -2.09 -7.84 5.46
CA LEU A 128 -1.56 -8.97 4.69
C LEU A 128 -0.24 -9.47 5.29
N VAL A 129 0.71 -8.57 5.60
CA VAL A 129 1.98 -8.92 6.24
C VAL A 129 1.76 -9.55 7.61
N THR A 130 0.87 -8.98 8.41
CA THR A 130 0.55 -9.48 9.76
C THR A 130 -0.01 -10.91 9.70
N VAL A 131 -0.99 -11.15 8.82
CA VAL A 131 -1.59 -12.48 8.64
C VAL A 131 -0.58 -13.46 8.07
N ARG A 132 0.20 -13.08 7.06
CA ARG A 132 1.26 -13.93 6.50
C ARG A 132 2.26 -14.33 7.56
N ASN A 133 2.67 -13.41 8.43
CA ASN A 133 3.64 -13.70 9.47
C ASN A 133 3.09 -14.68 10.49
N ALA A 134 1.81 -14.55 10.86
CA ALA A 134 1.14 -15.50 11.75
C ALA A 134 1.01 -16.90 11.15
N ILE A 135 0.84 -17.01 9.83
CA ILE A 135 0.81 -18.31 9.13
C ILE A 135 2.22 -18.91 9.01
N ALA A 136 3.19 -18.11 8.57
CA ALA A 136 4.52 -18.58 8.19
C ALA A 136 5.46 -18.81 9.38
N HIS A 137 5.26 -18.11 10.50
CA HIS A 137 6.22 -18.09 11.61
C HIS A 137 5.55 -18.46 12.94
N PRO A 138 5.92 -19.58 13.57
CA PRO A 138 5.40 -20.00 14.87
C PRO A 138 6.10 -19.24 16.01
N SER A 139 6.01 -17.91 16.01
CA SER A 139 6.60 -17.05 17.04
C SER A 139 5.51 -16.36 17.87
N ASP A 140 5.76 -16.17 19.17
CA ASP A 140 4.85 -15.43 20.04
C ASP A 140 4.61 -14.00 19.54
N HIS A 141 5.64 -13.38 18.95
CA HIS A 141 5.51 -12.03 18.38
C HIS A 141 4.53 -11.99 17.21
N ALA A 142 4.65 -12.91 16.24
CA ALA A 142 3.71 -12.98 15.11
C ALA A 142 2.28 -13.27 15.59
N ARG A 143 2.13 -14.17 16.58
CA ARG A 143 0.83 -14.49 17.18
C ARG A 143 0.21 -13.25 17.83
N LEU A 144 0.94 -12.53 18.68
CA LEU A 144 0.43 -11.35 19.39
C LEU A 144 0.04 -10.21 18.44
N GLU A 145 0.80 -9.97 17.37
CA GLU A 145 0.43 -8.96 16.37
C GLU A 145 -0.84 -9.35 15.61
N PHE A 146 -1.00 -10.64 15.29
CA PHE A 146 -2.23 -11.14 14.67
C PHE A 146 -3.43 -11.10 15.61
N GLU A 147 -3.27 -11.45 16.89
CA GLU A 147 -4.34 -11.35 17.89
C GLU A 147 -4.86 -9.93 18.01
N LYS A 148 -3.97 -8.91 18.02
CA LYS A 148 -4.37 -7.50 18.00
C LYS A 148 -5.17 -7.14 16.75
N LEU A 149 -4.74 -7.60 15.57
CA LEU A 149 -5.44 -7.38 14.31
C LEU A 149 -6.84 -8.01 14.33
N ALA A 150 -6.94 -9.28 14.71
CA ALA A 150 -8.20 -10.00 14.79
C ALA A 150 -9.14 -9.37 15.82
N GLN A 151 -8.64 -8.98 16.99
CA GLN A 151 -9.41 -8.28 18.02
C GLN A 151 -9.93 -6.92 17.53
N ALA A 152 -9.11 -6.13 16.85
CA ALA A 152 -9.51 -4.84 16.29
C ALA A 152 -10.66 -4.97 15.27
N LYS A 153 -10.78 -6.13 14.62
CA LYS A 153 -11.84 -6.46 13.67
C LYS A 153 -12.97 -7.30 14.26
N SER A 154 -12.93 -7.61 15.55
CA SER A 154 -13.89 -8.48 16.23
C SER A 154 -14.01 -9.88 15.61
N TYR A 155 -12.88 -10.43 15.15
CA TYR A 155 -12.79 -11.78 14.58
C TYR A 155 -12.16 -12.78 15.54
N PRO A 156 -12.37 -14.09 15.32
CA PRO A 156 -11.64 -15.14 16.01
C PRO A 156 -10.13 -14.98 15.78
N PHE A 157 -9.34 -15.08 16.86
CA PHE A 157 -7.89 -14.91 16.85
C PHE A 157 -7.14 -16.22 17.10
N GLY A 158 -7.81 -17.37 16.92
CA GLY A 158 -7.21 -18.70 17.05
C GLY A 158 -6.26 -19.00 15.89
N ARG A 159 -6.67 -19.89 14.98
CA ARG A 159 -5.89 -20.16 13.79
C ARG A 159 -6.10 -19.04 12.76
N ALA A 160 -5.05 -18.65 12.03
CA ALA A 160 -5.16 -17.63 10.97
C ALA A 160 -6.25 -17.96 9.93
N ALA A 161 -6.44 -19.24 9.62
CA ALA A 161 -7.56 -19.71 8.80
C ALA A 161 -8.94 -19.31 9.32
N ASP A 162 -9.18 -19.28 10.64
CA ASP A 162 -10.49 -18.91 11.20
C ASP A 162 -10.81 -17.43 10.92
N TYR A 163 -9.80 -16.56 11.01
CA TYR A 163 -9.89 -15.16 10.58
C TYR A 163 -10.13 -15.07 9.07
N LEU A 164 -9.37 -15.82 8.26
CA LEU A 164 -9.44 -15.77 6.79
C LEU A 164 -10.77 -16.28 6.23
N LEU A 165 -11.39 -17.24 6.92
CA LEU A 165 -12.72 -17.79 6.59
C LEU A 165 -13.87 -16.94 7.14
N SER A 166 -13.59 -15.96 8.00
CA SER A 166 -14.60 -15.03 8.52
C SER A 166 -15.14 -14.14 7.39
N THR A 167 -16.40 -13.75 7.48
CA THR A 167 -17.10 -12.97 6.45
C THR A 167 -17.36 -11.53 6.89
N ARG A 168 -17.17 -10.59 5.95
CA ARG A 168 -17.52 -9.17 6.09
C ARG A 168 -18.38 -8.76 4.90
N GLY A 169 -19.59 -8.28 5.17
CA GLY A 169 -20.50 -7.87 4.08
C GLY A 169 -20.79 -8.99 3.08
N GLY A 170 -20.79 -10.26 3.53
CA GLY A 170 -21.02 -11.43 2.68
C GLY A 170 -19.80 -11.97 1.93
N VAL A 171 -18.62 -11.34 2.07
CA VAL A 171 -17.38 -11.79 1.41
C VAL A 171 -16.40 -12.29 2.46
N GLN A 172 -15.71 -13.39 2.17
CA GLN A 172 -14.66 -13.92 3.05
C GLN A 172 -13.41 -13.05 3.03
N GLU A 173 -12.77 -12.91 4.20
CA GLU A 173 -11.60 -12.07 4.40
C GLU A 173 -10.42 -12.48 3.49
N VAL A 174 -10.22 -13.79 3.24
CA VAL A 174 -9.21 -14.26 2.29
C VAL A 174 -9.43 -13.71 0.88
N LEU A 175 -10.67 -13.68 0.40
CA LEU A 175 -10.99 -13.19 -0.94
C LEU A 175 -10.86 -11.67 -1.01
N LEU A 176 -11.22 -10.96 0.06
CA LEU A 176 -11.00 -9.51 0.18
C LEU A 176 -9.51 -9.18 0.11
N MET A 177 -8.68 -9.88 0.88
CA MET A 177 -7.23 -9.69 0.91
C MET A 177 -6.56 -9.93 -0.44
N MET A 178 -6.94 -11.02 -1.14
CA MET A 178 -6.43 -11.30 -2.48
C MET A 178 -6.87 -10.22 -3.49
N THR A 179 -8.11 -9.75 -3.38
CA THR A 179 -8.62 -8.68 -4.25
C THR A 179 -7.90 -7.36 -3.98
N GLN A 180 -7.59 -7.02 -2.72
CA GLN A 180 -6.79 -5.84 -2.39
C GLN A 180 -5.38 -5.93 -2.97
N ALA A 181 -4.76 -7.12 -2.96
CA ALA A 181 -3.45 -7.31 -3.60
C ALA A 181 -3.51 -7.12 -5.12
N GLU A 182 -4.56 -7.62 -5.80
CA GLU A 182 -4.80 -7.36 -7.22
C GLU A 182 -5.01 -5.86 -7.51
N VAL A 183 -5.82 -5.18 -6.69
CA VAL A 183 -6.11 -3.75 -6.83
C VAL A 183 -4.83 -2.93 -6.69
N MET A 184 -4.01 -3.20 -5.68
CA MET A 184 -2.71 -2.55 -5.51
C MET A 184 -1.80 -2.77 -6.73
N ALA A 185 -1.69 -4.02 -7.19
CA ALA A 185 -0.86 -4.34 -8.36
C ALA A 185 -1.38 -3.65 -9.63
N GLY A 186 -2.69 -3.67 -9.86
CA GLY A 186 -3.34 -3.02 -11.00
C GLY A 186 -3.16 -1.50 -11.00
N GLY A 187 -3.31 -0.86 -9.85
CA GLY A 187 -3.09 0.59 -9.70
C GLY A 187 -1.63 0.99 -9.96
N LEU A 188 -0.66 0.19 -9.50
CA LEU A 188 0.75 0.44 -9.74
C LEU A 188 1.12 0.35 -11.23
N VAL A 189 0.53 -0.56 -11.99
CA VAL A 189 0.82 -0.71 -13.44
C VAL A 189 -0.18 -0.03 -14.36
N ALA A 190 -1.14 0.71 -13.81
CA ALA A 190 -2.08 1.47 -14.62
C ALA A 190 -1.33 2.40 -15.58
N LYS A 191 -1.81 2.49 -16.82
CA LYS A 191 -1.18 3.25 -17.90
C LYS A 191 -0.98 4.73 -17.55
N ASP A 192 -1.93 5.28 -16.80
CA ASP A 192 -1.95 6.67 -16.37
C ASP A 192 -2.62 6.78 -14.99
N GLU A 193 -2.62 8.00 -14.45
CA GLU A 193 -3.17 8.29 -13.13
C GLU A 193 -4.70 8.21 -13.09
N LEU A 194 -5.37 8.39 -14.23
CA LEU A 194 -6.83 8.31 -14.31
C LEU A 194 -7.27 6.85 -14.12
N ILE A 195 -6.66 5.91 -14.84
CA ILE A 195 -6.91 4.47 -14.68
C ILE A 195 -6.47 4.00 -13.29
N ALA A 196 -5.36 4.52 -12.76
CA ALA A 196 -4.97 4.20 -11.38
C ALA A 196 -6.06 4.62 -10.38
N ALA A 197 -6.64 5.80 -10.57
CA ALA A 197 -7.69 6.34 -9.71
C ALA A 197 -9.05 5.62 -9.84
N THR A 198 -9.31 4.87 -10.92
CA THR A 198 -10.53 4.03 -11.00
C THR A 198 -10.37 2.69 -10.29
N LEU A 199 -9.13 2.23 -10.08
CA LEU A 199 -8.84 0.97 -9.40
C LEU A 199 -8.62 1.16 -7.90
N LEU A 200 -7.88 2.22 -7.54
CA LEU A 200 -7.43 2.49 -6.19
C LEU A 200 -8.39 3.42 -5.44
N GLU A 201 -8.47 3.28 -4.13
CA GLU A 201 -9.30 4.12 -3.26
C GLU A 201 -8.78 5.56 -3.18
N PRO A 202 -9.64 6.59 -3.12
CA PRO A 202 -9.21 7.98 -3.17
C PRO A 202 -8.18 8.31 -2.09
N GLU A 203 -7.23 9.18 -2.43
CA GLU A 203 -6.23 9.67 -1.49
C GLU A 203 -6.93 10.31 -0.27
N ALA A 204 -6.41 10.04 0.92
CA ALA A 204 -6.92 10.71 2.11
C ALA A 204 -6.60 12.21 2.03
N PRO A 205 -7.48 13.10 2.51
CA PRO A 205 -7.19 14.53 2.53
C PRO A 205 -5.88 14.83 3.26
N PHE A 206 -5.01 15.60 2.62
CA PHE A 206 -3.72 16.01 3.15
C PHE A 206 -3.91 17.03 4.27
N PRO A 207 -3.37 16.76 5.47
CA PRO A 207 -3.28 17.76 6.53
C PRO A 207 -2.39 18.93 6.10
N ALA A 208 -2.75 20.15 6.51
CA ALA A 208 -2.02 21.37 6.21
C ALA A 208 -0.52 21.33 6.55
N ASP A 209 -0.15 20.65 7.63
CA ASP A 209 1.21 20.54 8.15
C ASP A 209 2.05 19.43 7.49
N LYS A 210 1.41 18.48 6.81
CA LYS A 210 2.11 17.38 6.14
C LYS A 210 2.58 17.76 4.74
N LYS A 211 3.74 17.23 4.35
CA LYS A 211 4.29 17.39 3.00
C LYS A 211 3.40 16.66 2.00
N ALA A 212 2.87 17.39 1.03
CA ALA A 212 2.11 16.85 -0.09
C ALA A 212 2.98 16.88 -1.36
N PRO A 213 2.77 15.95 -2.32
CA PRO A 213 3.52 15.92 -3.58
C PRO A 213 3.15 17.13 -4.48
N PRO A 214 3.88 17.37 -5.58
CA PRO A 214 3.45 18.32 -6.60
C PRO A 214 2.05 17.99 -7.14
N GLY A 215 1.24 19.00 -7.42
CA GLY A 215 -0.11 18.83 -7.96
C GLY A 215 -1.05 19.98 -7.62
N THR A 216 -2.29 19.84 -8.07
CA THR A 216 -3.39 20.76 -7.76
C THR A 216 -4.19 20.21 -6.60
N TYR A 217 -4.52 21.06 -5.64
CA TYR A 217 -5.23 20.73 -4.42
C TYR A 217 -6.43 21.64 -4.23
N GLU A 218 -7.50 21.10 -3.68
CA GLU A 218 -8.72 21.81 -3.30
C GLU A 218 -8.95 21.69 -1.80
N CYS A 219 -9.26 22.80 -1.14
CA CYS A 219 -9.61 22.78 0.26
C CYS A 219 -10.91 21.98 0.46
N ALA A 220 -10.90 20.99 1.35
CA ALA A 220 -12.05 20.13 1.59
C ALA A 220 -13.28 20.85 2.18
N ARG A 221 -13.15 22.12 2.60
CA ARG A 221 -14.23 22.93 3.17
C ARG A 221 -14.83 23.95 2.20
N CYS A 222 -14.00 24.67 1.46
CA CYS A 222 -14.46 25.79 0.60
C CYS A 222 -14.01 25.68 -0.86
N SER A 223 -13.39 24.58 -1.26
CA SER A 223 -12.89 24.33 -2.63
C SER A 223 -11.85 25.32 -3.15
N GLU A 224 -11.24 26.11 -2.26
CA GLU A 224 -10.10 26.98 -2.61
C GLU A 224 -8.97 26.16 -3.23
N LYS A 225 -8.40 26.65 -4.33
CA LYS A 225 -7.38 25.90 -5.08
C LYS A 225 -5.96 26.30 -4.66
N ARG A 226 -5.08 25.32 -4.59
CA ARG A 226 -3.65 25.52 -4.35
C ARG A 226 -2.83 24.63 -5.27
N ILE A 227 -1.85 25.22 -5.93
CA ILE A 227 -0.94 24.49 -6.82
C ILE A 227 0.42 24.36 -6.12
N LEU A 228 0.93 23.13 -6.06
CA LEU A 228 2.28 22.82 -5.62
C LEU A 228 3.11 22.37 -6.82
N THR A 229 4.25 23.03 -7.02
CA THR A 229 5.25 22.62 -8.02
C THR A 229 6.35 21.74 -7.42
N VAL A 230 6.50 21.76 -6.10
CA VAL A 230 7.49 20.98 -5.33
C VAL A 230 6.84 20.40 -4.09
N LYS A 231 7.37 19.27 -3.60
CA LYS A 231 6.91 18.62 -2.36
C LYS A 231 7.09 19.54 -1.15
N ARG A 232 5.99 20.04 -0.58
CA ARG A 232 5.99 20.92 0.60
C ARG A 232 4.69 20.84 1.39
N ALA A 233 4.67 21.43 2.58
CA ALA A 233 3.45 21.55 3.36
C ALA A 233 2.43 22.45 2.65
N LEU A 234 1.15 22.05 2.69
CA LEU A 234 0.06 22.78 2.04
C LEU A 234 -0.38 24.00 2.83
N GLY A 235 -0.06 24.12 4.12
CA GLY A 235 -0.44 25.23 4.97
C GLY A 235 -1.95 25.39 5.17
N ALA A 236 -2.35 26.42 5.92
CA ALA A 236 -3.75 26.75 6.14
C ALA A 236 -4.41 27.22 4.83
N CYS A 237 -5.72 26.94 4.71
CA CYS A 237 -6.55 27.51 3.66
C CYS A 237 -6.75 29.01 3.96
N PRO A 238 -6.37 29.92 3.05
CA PRO A 238 -6.49 31.36 3.29
C PRO A 238 -7.95 31.81 3.49
N SER A 239 -8.89 31.11 2.86
CA SER A 239 -10.32 31.43 2.89
C SER A 239 -11.03 30.88 4.14
N CYS A 240 -10.65 29.69 4.62
CA CYS A 240 -11.29 29.05 5.79
C CYS A 240 -10.59 29.38 7.12
N GLU A 241 -9.29 29.62 7.08
CA GLU A 241 -8.44 29.66 8.27
C GLU A 241 -7.33 30.71 8.07
N PRO A 242 -7.69 32.01 8.04
CA PRO A 242 -6.71 33.08 8.04
C PRO A 242 -5.96 33.07 9.38
N LEU A 243 -4.82 32.38 9.40
CA LEU A 243 -3.98 32.24 10.59
C LEU A 243 -3.38 33.61 10.97
N THR A 244 -4.07 34.32 11.86
CA THR A 244 -3.59 35.56 12.47
C THR A 244 -2.84 35.24 13.76
N PRO A 245 -1.63 35.81 13.98
CA PRO A 245 -0.89 35.60 15.21
C PRO A 245 -1.66 36.19 16.40
N CYS A 246 -1.65 35.50 17.54
CA CYS A 246 -2.25 36.01 18.76
C CYS A 246 -1.57 37.34 19.17
N PRO A 247 -2.31 38.43 19.39
CA PRO A 247 -1.72 39.74 19.71
C PRO A 247 -0.97 39.77 21.05
N HIS A 248 -1.26 38.83 21.97
CA HIS A 248 -0.63 38.79 23.29
C HIS A 248 0.61 37.90 23.38
N CYS A 249 0.68 36.81 22.62
CA CYS A 249 1.78 35.84 22.73
C CYS A 249 2.48 35.56 21.40
N SER A 250 2.06 36.21 20.31
CA SER A 250 2.55 36.03 18.93
C SER A 250 2.48 34.60 18.39
N ARG A 251 1.84 33.67 19.11
CA ARG A 251 1.65 32.28 18.66
C ARG A 251 0.63 32.25 17.52
N VAL A 252 0.99 31.54 16.46
CA VAL A 252 0.11 31.25 15.33
C VAL A 252 -0.58 29.90 15.60
N PRO A 253 -1.92 29.80 15.51
CA PRO A 253 -2.60 28.52 15.67
C PRO A 253 -2.10 27.49 14.63
N ALA A 254 -2.08 26.22 15.01
CA ALA A 254 -1.74 25.16 14.07
C ALA A 254 -2.83 25.07 12.99
N ALA A 255 -2.43 25.02 11.73
CA ALA A 255 -3.35 24.89 10.60
C ALA A 255 -4.12 23.56 10.70
N THR A 256 -5.45 23.63 10.68
CA THR A 256 -6.35 22.46 10.73
C THR A 256 -6.98 22.12 9.38
N SER A 257 -6.72 22.96 8.38
CA SER A 257 -7.19 22.79 7.01
C SER A 257 -6.78 21.43 6.41
N LYS A 258 -7.71 20.82 5.66
CA LYS A 258 -7.49 19.59 4.90
C LYS A 258 -7.64 19.86 3.41
N TRP A 259 -6.80 19.21 2.61
CA TRP A 259 -6.69 19.44 1.19
C TRP A 259 -6.84 18.13 0.41
N THR A 260 -7.72 18.11 -0.58
CA THR A 260 -7.91 16.97 -1.47
C THR A 260 -7.16 17.23 -2.77
N ARG A 261 -6.35 16.27 -3.23
CA ARG A 261 -5.65 16.40 -4.51
C ARG A 261 -6.66 16.26 -5.65
N VAL A 262 -6.62 17.17 -6.60
CA VAL A 262 -7.44 17.12 -7.81
C VAL A 262 -6.69 16.30 -8.85
N THR A 263 -7.22 15.12 -9.18
CA THR A 263 -6.74 14.34 -10.32
C THR A 263 -7.16 15.07 -11.59
N GLN A 264 -6.22 15.74 -12.24
CA GLN A 264 -6.51 16.40 -13.51
C GLN A 264 -6.74 15.32 -14.57
N SER A 265 -7.93 15.32 -15.19
CA SER A 265 -8.12 14.69 -16.49
C SER A 265 -7.26 15.47 -17.49
N VAL A 266 -6.17 14.83 -17.93
CA VAL A 266 -5.37 15.30 -19.07
C VAL A 266 -6.19 15.17 -20.34
#